data_AF-A0A7Y6GJ26-F1
#
_entry.id   AF-A0A7Y6GJ26-F1
#
_cell.length_a   1.000
_cell.length_b   1.000
_cell.length_c   1.000
_cell.angle_alpha   90.00
_cell.angle_beta   90.00
_cell.angle_gamma   90.00
#
_symmetry.space_group_name_H-M   'P 1'
#
loop_
_entity.id
_entity.type
_entity.pdbx_description
1 polymer ?
#
loop_
_entity_poly.entity_id
_entity_poly.type
_entity_poly.pdbx_seq_one_letter_code
_entity_poly.pdbx_strand_id
1 'polypeptide(L)'
;MRVGIVGATGQVGTVMRRILKERNFPVTELRLFASARSAGTELDGVTVEDAATADYSGLDIVLFSAGGATSKALAEKVAAQGAVVIDNSSAWRKDPEVPLVVSEVNPHAIADRPKGIIANPNC
;
A
#
# COMPACT_ATOMS: atom_id res chain seq x y z
N MET A 1 5.31 -13.89 1.01
CA MET A 1 4.65 -12.78 0.29
C MET A 1 5.49 -11.54 0.46
N ARG A 2 5.79 -10.83 -0.63
CA ARG A 2 6.61 -9.62 -0.68
C ARG A 2 5.68 -8.40 -0.57
N VAL A 3 5.83 -7.63 0.51
CA VAL A 3 4.89 -6.57 0.90
C VAL A 3 5.58 -5.22 0.94
N GLY A 4 4.94 -4.21 0.33
CA GLY A 4 5.34 -2.82 0.43
C GLY A 4 4.41 -1.99 1.31
N ILE A 5 4.94 -0.95 1.98
CA ILE A 5 4.12 0.05 2.68
C ILE A 5 4.53 1.46 2.25
N VAL A 6 3.66 2.17 1.54
CA VAL A 6 3.84 3.59 1.20
C VAL A 6 3.22 4.48 2.28
N GLY A 7 4.01 5.38 2.86
CA GLY A 7 3.64 6.14 4.05
C GLY A 7 4.04 5.43 5.36
N ALA A 8 5.11 4.62 5.32
CA ALA A 8 5.56 3.79 6.43
C ALA A 8 5.92 4.57 7.72
N THR A 9 6.32 5.84 7.58
CA THR A 9 6.66 6.74 8.70
C THR A 9 5.46 7.39 9.38
N GLY A 10 4.27 7.34 8.76
CA GLY A 10 3.04 7.91 9.33
C GLY A 10 2.45 7.07 10.46
N GLN A 11 1.44 7.62 11.14
CA GLN A 11 0.73 6.92 12.23
C GLN A 11 0.10 5.62 11.74
N VAL A 12 -0.65 5.66 10.64
CA VAL A 12 -1.27 4.46 10.06
C VAL A 12 -0.22 3.48 9.53
N GLY A 13 0.86 3.96 8.91
CA GLY A 13 1.97 3.10 8.45
C GLY A 13 2.64 2.35 9.61
N THR A 14 2.81 3.01 10.77
CA THR A 14 3.28 2.38 12.01
C THR A 14 2.32 1.28 12.48
N VAL A 15 1.02 1.54 12.45
CA VAL A 15 0.00 0.55 12.82
C VAL A 15 -0.01 -0.63 11.82
N MET A 16 0.10 -0.39 10.53
CA MET A 16 0.19 -1.43 9.49
C MET A 16 1.37 -2.37 9.74
N ARG A 17 2.57 -1.82 9.99
CA ARG A 17 3.77 -2.61 10.34
C ARG A 17 3.54 -3.46 11.59
N ARG A 18 2.98 -2.87 12.64
CA ARG A 18 2.67 -3.57 13.89
C ARG A 18 1.67 -4.72 13.66
N ILE A 19 0.57 -4.48 12.96
CA ILE A 19 -0.46 -5.49 12.70
C ILE A 19 0.08 -6.64 11.85
N LEU A 20 0.90 -6.37 10.82
CA LEU A 20 1.53 -7.43 10.03
C LEU A 20 2.34 -8.39 10.92
N LYS A 21 3.08 -7.84 11.88
CA LYS A 21 3.85 -8.61 12.87
C LYS A 21 2.95 -9.34 13.86
N GLU A 22 1.98 -8.66 14.47
CA GLU A 22 1.06 -9.25 15.47
C GLU A 22 0.23 -10.40 14.89
N ARG A 23 -0.15 -10.30 13.61
CA ARG A 23 -0.93 -11.34 12.93
C ARG A 23 -0.08 -12.47 12.36
N ASN A 24 1.24 -12.45 12.55
CA ASN A 24 2.18 -13.36 11.88
C ASN A 24 1.88 -13.47 10.38
N PHE A 25 1.62 -12.33 9.72
CA PHE A 25 1.33 -12.32 8.30
C PHE A 25 2.56 -12.90 7.55
N PRO A 26 2.38 -13.76 6.52
CA PRO A 26 3.47 -14.50 5.89
C PRO A 26 4.34 -13.62 4.97
N VAL A 27 4.91 -12.56 5.53
CA VAL A 27 5.84 -11.64 4.87
C VAL A 27 7.19 -12.33 4.71
N THR A 28 7.63 -12.50 3.47
CA THR A 28 8.98 -13.01 3.14
C THR A 28 9.95 -11.88 2.85
N GLU A 29 9.42 -10.70 2.51
CA GLU A 29 10.18 -9.47 2.26
C GLU A 29 9.28 -8.28 2.59
N LEU A 30 9.79 -7.32 3.37
CA LEU A 30 9.09 -6.09 3.70
C LEU A 30 9.89 -4.91 3.16
N ARG A 31 9.27 -4.09 2.32
CA ARG A 31 9.84 -2.82 1.82
C ARG A 31 9.02 -1.64 2.32
N LEU A 32 9.71 -0.62 2.80
CA LEU A 32 9.09 0.55 3.43
C LEU A 32 9.36 1.78 2.58
N PHE A 33 8.33 2.54 2.27
CA PHE A 33 8.43 3.70 1.40
C PHE A 33 7.85 4.94 2.07
N ALA A 34 8.51 6.07 1.88
CA ALA A 34 8.03 7.38 2.33
C ALA A 34 8.47 8.47 1.33
N SER A 35 8.32 9.74 1.69
CA SER A 35 8.84 10.83 0.88
C SER A 35 10.38 10.83 0.88
N ALA A 36 10.99 11.49 -0.11
CA ALA A 36 12.44 11.71 -0.17
C ALA A 36 13.04 12.28 1.14
N ARG A 37 12.28 13.07 1.91
CA ARG A 37 12.70 13.57 3.22
C ARG A 37 12.94 12.47 4.25
N SER A 38 12.17 11.39 4.17
CA SER A 38 12.23 10.25 5.09
C SER A 38 13.05 9.08 4.56
N ALA A 39 13.37 9.07 3.27
CA ALA A 39 14.21 8.04 2.68
C ALA A 39 15.58 7.98 3.39
N GLY A 40 16.11 6.76 3.57
CA GLY A 40 17.32 6.48 4.34
C GLY A 40 17.11 6.33 5.85
N THR A 41 15.94 6.68 6.39
CA THR A 41 15.61 6.39 7.79
C THR A 41 15.45 4.87 7.99
N GLU A 42 15.83 4.35 9.14
CA GLU A 42 15.65 2.94 9.48
C GLU A 42 14.41 2.74 10.36
N LEU A 43 13.57 1.77 10.02
CA LEU A 43 12.37 1.40 10.75
C LEU A 43 12.35 -0.13 10.91
N ASP A 44 12.36 -0.61 12.15
CA ASP A 44 12.33 -2.05 12.46
C ASP A 44 13.43 -2.87 11.75
N GLY A 45 14.62 -2.27 11.53
CA GLY A 45 15.72 -2.91 10.80
C GLY A 45 15.64 -2.80 9.27
N VAL A 46 14.66 -2.06 8.74
CA VAL A 46 14.44 -1.88 7.30
C VAL A 46 14.66 -0.43 6.92
N THR A 47 15.52 -0.18 5.94
CA THR A 47 15.75 1.15 5.38
C THR A 47 14.54 1.61 4.56
N VAL A 48 14.07 2.83 4.83
CA VAL A 48 12.98 3.46 4.10
C VAL A 48 13.47 3.95 2.75
N GLU A 49 12.76 3.59 1.70
CA GLU A 49 13.01 3.99 0.31
C GLU A 49 12.17 5.22 -0.08
N ASP A 50 12.62 5.97 -1.08
CA ASP A 50 11.84 7.08 -1.65
C ASP A 50 10.72 6.53 -2.56
N ALA A 51 9.47 6.75 -2.15
CA ALA A 51 8.29 6.26 -2.85
C ALA A 51 8.17 6.79 -4.29
N ALA A 52 8.69 7.99 -4.58
CA ALA A 52 8.57 8.56 -5.92
C ALA A 52 9.46 7.83 -6.94
N THR A 53 10.63 7.39 -6.51
CA THR A 53 11.72 6.91 -7.37
C THR A 53 11.97 5.41 -7.28
N ALA A 54 11.48 4.74 -6.24
CA ALA A 54 11.64 3.30 -6.07
C ALA A 54 11.05 2.48 -7.24
N ASP A 55 11.65 1.31 -7.45
CA ASP A 55 11.12 0.23 -8.28
C ASP A 55 10.29 -0.71 -7.41
N TYR A 56 9.02 -0.89 -7.72
CA TYR A 56 8.09 -1.77 -7.01
C TYR A 56 7.97 -3.15 -7.66
N SER A 57 8.71 -3.40 -8.74
CA SER A 57 8.73 -4.70 -9.41
C SER A 57 9.04 -5.83 -8.44
N GLY A 58 8.26 -6.90 -8.53
CA GLY A 58 8.39 -8.04 -7.63
C GLY A 58 7.73 -7.85 -6.26
N LEU A 59 7.03 -6.76 -5.97
CA LEU A 59 6.12 -6.75 -4.82
C LEU A 59 4.80 -7.43 -5.17
N ASP A 60 4.24 -8.20 -4.23
CA ASP A 60 2.96 -8.89 -4.44
C ASP A 60 1.80 -7.98 -4.01
N ILE A 61 1.96 -7.27 -2.88
CA ILE A 61 0.97 -6.33 -2.31
C ILE A 61 1.67 -5.06 -1.85
N VAL A 62 1.07 -3.89 -2.11
CA VAL A 62 1.53 -2.62 -1.56
C VAL A 62 0.40 -1.89 -0.85
N LEU A 63 0.58 -1.66 0.45
CA LEU A 63 -0.34 -0.92 1.30
C LEU A 63 -0.03 0.57 1.24
N PHE A 64 -1.01 1.38 0.87
CA PHE A 64 -0.86 2.83 0.74
C PHE A 64 -1.52 3.57 1.89
N SER A 65 -0.77 4.43 2.56
CA SER A 65 -1.26 5.36 3.57
C SER A 65 -0.46 6.67 3.57
N ALA A 66 -0.36 7.30 2.40
CA ALA A 66 0.42 8.54 2.17
C ALA A 66 -0.42 9.71 1.62
N GLY A 67 -1.75 9.64 1.76
CA GLY A 67 -2.68 10.67 1.28
C GLY A 67 -3.03 10.55 -0.21
N GLY A 68 -4.13 11.21 -0.59
CA GLY A 68 -4.72 11.05 -1.93
C GLY A 68 -3.86 11.58 -3.07
N ALA A 69 -3.08 12.64 -2.84
CA ALA A 69 -2.17 13.18 -3.88
C ALA A 69 -1.06 12.17 -4.23
N THR A 70 -0.41 11.60 -3.21
CA THR A 70 0.61 10.55 -3.39
C THR A 70 0.02 9.31 -4.05
N SER A 71 -1.19 8.90 -3.63
CA SER A 71 -1.87 7.74 -4.20
C SER A 71 -2.16 7.93 -5.69
N LYS A 72 -2.73 9.08 -6.09
CA LYS A 72 -2.98 9.39 -7.51
C LYS A 72 -1.71 9.43 -8.35
N ALA A 73 -0.57 9.82 -7.76
CA ALA A 73 0.70 9.90 -8.46
C ALA A 73 1.37 8.52 -8.65
N LEU A 74 1.13 7.57 -7.73
CA LEU A 74 1.92 6.33 -7.66
C LEU A 74 1.11 5.04 -7.83
N ALA A 75 -0.16 4.98 -7.42
CA ALA A 75 -0.90 3.73 -7.32
C ALA A 75 -0.99 2.98 -8.66
N GLU A 76 -1.35 3.65 -9.76
CA GLU A 76 -1.40 3.01 -11.08
C GLU A 76 0.00 2.61 -11.58
N LYS A 77 1.06 3.40 -11.29
CA LYS A 77 2.46 3.04 -11.59
C LYS A 77 2.86 1.75 -10.87
N VAL A 78 2.54 1.65 -9.57
CA VAL A 78 2.84 0.47 -8.75
C VAL A 78 2.05 -0.74 -9.23
N ALA A 79 0.76 -0.57 -9.53
CA ALA A 79 -0.07 -1.64 -10.07
C ALA A 79 0.43 -2.15 -11.42
N ALA A 80 0.87 -1.25 -12.31
CA ALA A 80 1.45 -1.60 -13.60
C ALA A 80 2.77 -2.40 -13.49
N GLN A 81 3.45 -2.36 -12.32
CA GLN A 81 4.63 -3.18 -12.03
C GLN A 81 4.28 -4.56 -11.44
N GLY A 82 3.00 -4.91 -11.37
CA GLY A 82 2.49 -6.24 -11.03
C GLY A 82 1.98 -6.42 -9.61
N ALA A 83 2.14 -5.41 -8.74
CA ALA A 83 1.65 -5.48 -7.38
C ALA A 83 0.15 -5.17 -7.28
N VAL A 84 -0.55 -5.75 -6.31
CA VAL A 84 -1.90 -5.28 -5.94
C VAL A 84 -1.77 -4.11 -4.97
N VAL A 85 -2.36 -2.97 -5.30
CA VAL A 85 -2.36 -1.79 -4.44
C VAL A 85 -3.60 -1.78 -3.55
N ILE A 86 -3.43 -1.58 -2.25
CA ILE A 86 -4.52 -1.39 -1.29
C ILE A 86 -4.41 0.01 -0.70
N ASP A 87 -5.32 0.91 -1.09
CA ASP A 87 -5.20 2.35 -0.83
C ASP A 87 -6.08 2.84 0.33
N ASN A 88 -5.46 3.34 1.38
CA ASN A 88 -6.14 3.93 2.54
C ASN A 88 -6.49 5.42 2.40
N SER A 89 -6.51 5.94 1.17
CA SER A 89 -6.90 7.33 0.90
C SER A 89 -8.31 7.40 0.31
N SER A 90 -8.81 8.62 0.11
CA SER A 90 -10.06 8.86 -0.61
C SER A 90 -9.92 8.88 -2.13
N ALA A 91 -8.69 8.74 -2.66
CA ALA A 91 -8.38 8.97 -4.08
C ALA A 91 -9.22 8.12 -5.04
N TRP A 92 -9.47 6.85 -4.67
CA TRP A 92 -10.06 5.85 -5.56
C TRP A 92 -11.45 5.36 -5.14
N ARG A 93 -11.98 5.83 -4.00
CA ARG A 93 -13.24 5.32 -3.41
C ARG A 93 -14.48 5.47 -4.30
N LYS A 94 -14.41 6.34 -5.31
CA LYS A 94 -15.51 6.62 -6.26
C LYS A 94 -15.17 6.22 -7.69
N ASP A 95 -13.98 5.65 -7.92
CA ASP A 95 -13.58 5.20 -9.25
C ASP A 95 -14.32 3.87 -9.55
N PRO A 96 -15.10 3.79 -10.65
CA PRO A 96 -15.87 2.58 -10.97
C PRO A 96 -15.00 1.37 -11.31
N GLU A 97 -13.71 1.57 -11.60
CA GLU A 97 -12.74 0.50 -11.90
C GLU A 97 -11.92 0.10 -10.67
N VAL A 98 -12.26 0.62 -9.48
CA VAL A 98 -11.60 0.31 -8.22
C VAL A 98 -12.63 -0.15 -7.19
N PRO A 99 -12.59 -1.42 -6.75
CA PRO A 99 -13.52 -1.90 -5.73
C PRO A 99 -13.23 -1.24 -4.38
N LEU A 100 -14.30 -0.77 -3.73
CA LEU A 100 -14.30 -0.30 -2.34
C LEU A 100 -14.65 -1.49 -1.43
N VAL A 101 -13.72 -1.93 -0.58
CA VAL A 101 -13.85 -3.24 0.09
C VAL A 101 -13.79 -3.12 1.61
N VAL A 102 -14.78 -3.72 2.28
CA VAL A 102 -14.73 -4.14 3.69
C VAL A 102 -14.62 -5.66 3.68
N SER A 103 -13.56 -6.20 4.28
CA SER A 103 -13.19 -7.63 4.23
C SER A 103 -14.33 -8.58 4.61
N GLU A 104 -15.16 -8.19 5.58
CA GLU A 104 -16.25 -8.99 6.12
C GLU A 104 -17.58 -8.80 5.39
N VAL A 105 -17.68 -7.80 4.51
CA VAL A 105 -18.96 -7.44 3.83
C VAL A 105 -18.92 -7.85 2.36
N ASN A 106 -17.88 -7.49 1.63
CA ASN A 106 -17.79 -7.71 0.19
C ASN A 106 -16.41 -8.21 -0.27
N PRO A 107 -15.86 -9.29 0.34
CA PRO A 107 -14.54 -9.80 0.00
C PRO A 107 -14.42 -10.25 -1.46
N HIS A 108 -15.53 -10.69 -2.07
CA HIS A 108 -15.58 -11.13 -3.47
C HIS A 108 -15.24 -10.01 -4.46
N ALA A 109 -15.44 -8.74 -4.08
CA ALA A 109 -15.18 -7.60 -4.97
C ALA A 109 -13.69 -7.42 -5.31
N ILE A 110 -12.77 -8.00 -4.53
CA ILE A 110 -11.34 -7.95 -4.85
C ILE A 110 -10.99 -8.64 -6.17
N ALA A 111 -11.84 -9.59 -6.63
CA ALA A 111 -11.61 -10.35 -7.86
C ALA A 111 -11.69 -9.46 -9.10
N ASP A 112 -12.52 -8.40 -9.05
CA ASP A 112 -12.70 -7.43 -10.14
C ASP A 112 -12.02 -6.11 -9.78
N ARG A 113 -10.74 -6.00 -10.17
CA ARG A 113 -9.88 -4.82 -9.95
C ARG A 113 -9.14 -4.44 -11.23
N PRO A 114 -9.81 -3.89 -12.25
CA PRO A 114 -9.20 -3.59 -13.55
C PRO A 114 -7.91 -2.76 -13.45
N LYS A 115 -7.85 -1.81 -12.51
CA LYS A 115 -6.66 -0.97 -12.28
C LYS A 115 -5.58 -1.61 -11.40
N GLY A 116 -5.81 -2.82 -10.89
CA GLY A 116 -4.93 -3.46 -9.89
C GLY A 116 -4.95 -2.78 -8.51
N ILE A 117 -5.92 -1.89 -8.27
CA ILE A 117 -6.08 -1.11 -7.04
C ILE A 117 -7.33 -1.58 -6.31
N ILE A 118 -7.31 -1.56 -4.98
CA ILE A 118 -8.44 -1.77 -4.07
C ILE A 118 -8.49 -0.57 -3.13
N ALA A 119 -9.66 0.05 -2.96
CA ALA A 119 -9.84 1.19 -2.07
C ALA A 119 -10.28 0.75 -0.68
N ASN A 120 -9.64 1.29 0.36
CA ASN A 120 -10.12 1.18 1.74
C ASN A 120 -11.22 2.23 2.00
N PRO A 121 -12.31 1.87 2.69
CA PRO A 121 -13.36 2.78 3.12
C PRO A 121 -12.90 3.90 4.04
N ASN A 122 -13.82 4.83 4.33
CA ASN A 122 -13.62 5.78 5.41
C ASN A 122 -13.62 5.07 6.77
N CYS A 123 -12.91 5.62 7.75
CA CYS A 123 -12.98 5.20 9.15
C CYS A 123 -14.32 5.57 9.80
#